data_AF-A0A8S9JTD4-F1
#
_entry.id   AF-A0A8S9JTD4-F1
#
_cell.length_a   1.000
_cell.length_b   1.000
_cell.length_c   1.000
_cell.angle_alpha   90.00
_cell.angle_beta   90.00
_cell.angle_gamma   90.00
#
_symmetry.space_group_name_H-M   'P 1'
#
loop_
_entity.id
_entity.type
_entity.pdbx_description
1 polymer ?
#
loop_
_entity_poly.entity_id
_entity_poly.type
_entity_poly.pdbx_seq_one_letter_code
_entity_poly.pdbx_strand_id
1 'polypeptide(L)'
;MSTFIRTWSADARGEAGNTVMDHKFAAANFYPPANDTYKLPVDEKANKRNSITKRFVFGASKLEELRTKATSPESADRPTRVESVTGLLWKCFVSASSLDTCGRKVLIQLADLRSKLPSLLPESLIGNVVFSSVVLSTAQGEEVKIEEATRDLRKKRDDLQTMIQAEDGSSSMIGSKLANLMLTNYARMSYETHEPYTVSSWCKLPLYEASFGWGYPVWVVGNVAPTFENIAMLIDSKDGHGIEAFVTLPEEKMSSLEQNSELLAFASLNPCVLV
;
A
#
# COMPACT_ATOMS: atom_id res chain seq x y z
N MET A 1 -4.68 -10.81 -8.61
CA MET A 1 -3.82 -10.55 -9.77
C MET A 1 -2.59 -11.47 -9.79
N SER A 2 -1.67 -11.38 -8.81
CA SER A 2 -0.43 -12.19 -8.80
C SER A 2 -0.68 -13.70 -8.94
N THR A 3 -1.69 -14.25 -8.24
CA THR A 3 -2.06 -15.68 -8.34
C THR A 3 -2.41 -16.09 -9.76
N PHE A 4 -3.17 -15.26 -10.48
CA PHE A 4 -3.56 -15.51 -11.88
C PHE A 4 -2.35 -15.49 -12.81
N ILE A 5 -1.50 -14.46 -12.71
CA ILE A 5 -0.29 -14.35 -13.55
C ILE A 5 0.63 -15.56 -13.31
N ARG A 6 0.79 -15.98 -12.06
CA ARG A 6 1.60 -17.15 -11.72
C ARG A 6 1.07 -18.43 -12.38
N THR A 7 -0.22 -18.72 -12.23
CA THR A 7 -0.85 -19.90 -12.87
C THR A 7 -0.73 -19.82 -14.38
N TRP A 8 -1.06 -18.69 -14.98
CA TRP A 8 -0.99 -18.51 -16.43
C TRP A 8 0.43 -18.72 -16.98
N SER A 9 1.44 -18.19 -16.28
CA SER A 9 2.84 -18.37 -16.66
C SER A 9 3.28 -19.83 -16.56
N ALA A 10 2.80 -20.58 -15.56
CA ALA A 10 3.10 -22.00 -15.40
C ALA A 10 2.40 -22.86 -16.46
N ASP A 11 1.14 -22.55 -16.76
CA ASP A 11 0.37 -23.23 -17.82
C ASP A 11 1.03 -23.04 -19.19
N ALA A 12 1.53 -21.83 -19.48
CA ALA A 12 2.26 -21.54 -20.71
C ALA A 12 3.56 -22.37 -20.87
N ARG A 13 4.15 -22.83 -19.76
CA ARG A 13 5.34 -23.72 -19.75
C ARG A 13 4.98 -25.21 -19.78
N GLY A 14 3.69 -25.57 -19.77
CA GLY A 14 3.24 -26.95 -19.70
C GLY A 14 3.35 -27.58 -18.30
N GLU A 15 3.49 -26.77 -17.25
CA GLU A 15 3.62 -27.22 -15.85
C GLU A 15 2.26 -27.46 -15.16
N ALA A 16 1.16 -27.38 -15.92
CA ALA A 16 -0.22 -27.51 -15.44
C ALA A 16 -0.50 -28.83 -14.67
N GLY A 17 0.32 -29.86 -14.85
CA GLY A 17 0.13 -31.17 -14.19
C GLY A 17 0.52 -31.25 -12.71
N ASN A 18 1.42 -30.37 -12.22
CA ASN A 18 2.03 -30.54 -10.88
C ASN A 18 1.70 -29.41 -9.88
N THR A 19 1.09 -28.31 -10.30
CA THR A 19 1.05 -27.07 -9.51
C THR A 19 -0.19 -26.18 -9.71
N VAL A 20 -1.27 -26.67 -10.33
CA VAL A 20 -2.50 -25.87 -10.50
C VAL A 20 -3.12 -25.64 -9.12
N MET A 21 -2.85 -24.46 -8.56
CA MET A 21 -3.54 -23.95 -7.38
C MET A 21 -5.02 -23.85 -7.70
N ASP A 22 -5.84 -24.66 -7.05
CA ASP A 22 -7.29 -24.59 -7.17
C ASP A 22 -7.77 -23.19 -6.73
N HIS A 23 -8.21 -22.40 -7.72
CA HIS A 23 -8.63 -21.02 -7.53
C HIS A 23 -10.01 -20.98 -6.89
N LYS A 24 -10.11 -20.41 -5.69
CA LYS A 24 -11.37 -20.30 -4.98
C LYS A 24 -12.02 -18.94 -5.24
N PHE A 25 -13.25 -18.93 -5.71
CA PHE A 25 -14.04 -17.72 -5.92
C PHE A 25 -15.09 -17.55 -4.81
N ALA A 26 -14.62 -17.40 -3.57
CA ALA A 26 -15.45 -17.39 -2.38
C ALA A 26 -15.23 -16.15 -1.50
N ALA A 27 -14.64 -15.07 -2.05
CA ALA A 27 -14.37 -13.85 -1.28
C ALA A 27 -15.64 -13.22 -0.68
N ALA A 28 -16.79 -13.40 -1.35
CA ALA A 28 -18.09 -12.94 -0.87
C ALA A 28 -18.53 -13.63 0.44
N ASN A 29 -18.00 -14.81 0.77
CA ASN A 29 -18.29 -15.47 2.04
C ASN A 29 -17.60 -14.77 3.22
N PHE A 30 -16.47 -14.08 2.95
CA PHE A 30 -15.75 -13.31 3.96
C PHE A 30 -16.26 -11.88 4.03
N TYR A 31 -16.42 -11.22 2.87
CA TYR A 31 -17.06 -9.92 2.76
C TYR A 31 -18.38 -10.08 2.00
N PRO A 32 -19.50 -10.28 2.71
CA PRO A 32 -20.80 -10.35 2.06
C PRO A 32 -21.10 -9.03 1.35
N PRO A 33 -21.88 -9.06 0.25
CA PRO A 33 -22.30 -7.85 -0.45
C PRO A 33 -22.86 -6.82 0.51
N ALA A 34 -22.41 -5.57 0.38
CA ALA A 34 -22.89 -4.48 1.20
C ALA A 34 -24.39 -4.23 0.97
N ASN A 35 -25.08 -3.73 1.99
CA ASN A 35 -26.44 -3.23 1.82
C ASN A 35 -26.41 -1.94 0.97
N ASP A 36 -27.28 -1.85 -0.04
CA ASP A 36 -27.36 -0.70 -0.97
C ASP A 36 -27.66 0.65 -0.30
N THR A 37 -28.08 0.62 0.97
CA THR A 37 -28.27 1.84 1.78
C THR A 37 -26.96 2.52 2.17
N TYR A 38 -25.82 1.84 2.10
CA TYR A 38 -24.53 2.41 2.45
C TYR A 38 -23.90 3.17 1.27
N LYS A 39 -23.66 4.46 1.47
CA LYS A 39 -22.93 5.32 0.53
C LYS A 39 -21.56 5.65 1.11
N LEU A 40 -20.50 5.32 0.37
CA LEU A 40 -19.16 5.80 0.68
C LEU A 40 -19.08 7.31 0.39
N PRO A 41 -18.28 8.07 1.17
CA PRO A 41 -18.02 9.47 0.83
C PRO A 41 -17.37 9.54 -0.56
N VAL A 42 -17.94 10.39 -1.42
CA VAL A 42 -17.47 10.58 -2.80
C VAL A 42 -16.68 11.89 -2.86
N ASP A 43 -15.47 11.85 -3.42
CA ASP A 43 -14.77 13.08 -3.79
C ASP A 43 -15.36 13.60 -5.11
N GLU A 44 -16.26 14.58 -5.01
CA GLU A 44 -16.88 15.24 -6.17
C GLU A 44 -15.87 15.95 -7.09
N LYS A 45 -14.63 16.16 -6.62
CA LYS A 45 -13.56 16.83 -7.37
C LYS A 45 -12.57 15.85 -8.01
N ALA A 46 -12.69 14.53 -7.77
CA ALA A 46 -11.73 13.53 -8.26
C ALA A 46 -11.51 13.59 -9.78
N ASN A 47 -12.55 13.83 -10.58
CA ASN A 47 -12.46 13.90 -12.05
C ASN A 47 -12.07 15.29 -12.59
N LYS A 48 -11.82 16.27 -11.72
CA LYS A 48 -11.58 17.68 -12.13
C LYS A 48 -10.13 18.13 -11.97
N ARG A 49 -9.28 17.31 -11.35
CA ARG A 49 -7.89 17.64 -11.05
C ARG A 49 -6.96 16.90 -11.99
N ASN A 50 -5.93 17.60 -12.47
CA ASN A 50 -4.88 17.00 -13.29
C ASN A 50 -3.82 16.40 -12.36
N SER A 51 -3.79 15.08 -12.30
CA SER A 51 -2.80 14.33 -11.53
C SER A 51 -1.79 13.66 -12.45
N ILE A 52 -0.52 13.64 -12.02
CA ILE A 52 0.58 13.02 -12.74
C ILE A 52 1.23 11.94 -11.88
N THR A 53 1.69 10.87 -12.53
CA THR A 53 2.44 9.79 -11.87
C THR A 53 3.93 9.94 -12.11
N LYS A 54 4.72 9.93 -11.03
CA LYS A 54 6.19 9.91 -11.07
C LYS A 54 6.73 8.71 -10.31
N ARG A 55 7.93 8.30 -10.70
CA ARG A 55 8.59 7.11 -10.16
C ARG A 55 9.80 7.51 -9.34
N PHE A 56 9.84 7.06 -8.09
CA PHE A 56 10.93 7.27 -7.15
C PHE A 56 11.55 5.91 -6.81
N VAL A 57 12.84 5.74 -7.08
CA VAL A 57 13.54 4.47 -6.92
C VAL A 57 14.43 4.51 -5.69
N PHE A 58 14.11 3.67 -4.72
CA PHE A 58 14.89 3.43 -3.51
C PHE A 58 15.80 2.22 -3.75
N GLY A 59 17.03 2.49 -4.17
CA GLY A 59 18.04 1.44 -4.33
C GLY A 59 18.37 0.75 -3.00
N ALA A 60 18.81 -0.51 -3.05
CA ALA A 60 19.03 -1.35 -1.86
C ALA A 60 19.85 -0.64 -0.76
N SER A 61 21.00 -0.06 -1.10
CA SER A 61 21.87 0.63 -0.14
C SER A 61 21.18 1.84 0.52
N LYS A 62 20.52 2.69 -0.27
CA LYS A 62 19.80 3.87 0.26
C LYS A 62 18.57 3.50 1.07
N LEU A 63 17.89 2.41 0.70
CA LEU A 63 16.79 1.90 1.47
C LEU A 63 17.25 1.35 2.83
N GLU A 64 18.41 0.70 2.89
CA GLU A 64 18.99 0.26 4.17
C GLU A 64 19.39 1.44 5.06
N GLU A 65 19.98 2.50 4.51
CA GLU A 65 20.21 3.76 5.23
C GLU A 65 18.91 4.36 5.78
N LEU A 66 17.86 4.41 4.95
CA LEU A 66 16.54 4.90 5.34
C LEU A 66 15.95 4.08 6.49
N ARG A 67 16.03 2.75 6.43
CA ARG A 67 15.56 1.86 7.50
C ARG A 67 16.28 2.12 8.83
N THR A 68 17.58 2.42 8.78
CA THR A 68 18.36 2.79 9.96
C THR A 68 17.88 4.14 10.52
N LYS A 69 17.73 5.15 9.66
CA LYS A 69 17.19 6.47 10.07
C LYS A 69 15.79 6.37 10.65
N ALA A 70 14.96 5.50 10.11
CA ALA A 70 13.58 5.28 10.52
C ALA A 70 13.42 4.41 11.78
N THR A 71 14.53 3.94 12.37
CA THR A 71 14.49 3.13 13.60
C THR A 71 14.29 4.03 14.80
N SER A 72 13.19 3.82 15.54
CA SER A 72 12.94 4.53 16.79
C SER A 72 13.95 4.12 17.87
N PRO A 73 14.52 5.06 18.65
CA PRO A 73 15.41 4.74 19.77
C PRO A 73 14.77 3.84 20.82
N GLU A 74 13.43 3.88 20.91
CA GLU A 74 12.64 3.14 21.90
C GLU A 74 12.28 1.71 21.45
N SER A 75 12.64 1.31 20.22
CA SER A 75 12.28 0.01 19.66
C SER A 75 13.52 -0.74 19.20
N ALA A 76 13.69 -1.97 19.70
CA ALA A 76 14.77 -2.86 19.27
C ALA A 76 14.59 -3.37 17.83
N ASP A 77 13.36 -3.37 17.30
CA ASP A 77 13.04 -3.93 16.00
C ASP A 77 13.15 -2.91 14.86
N ARG A 78 13.97 -3.26 13.87
CA ARG A 78 14.17 -2.43 12.67
C ARG A 78 12.90 -2.40 11.80
N PRO A 79 12.49 -1.24 11.28
CA PRO A 79 11.33 -1.14 10.39
C PRO A 79 11.53 -1.96 9.11
N THR A 80 10.41 -2.44 8.57
CA THR A 80 10.39 -3.09 7.27
C THR A 80 10.72 -2.08 6.16
N ARG A 81 11.10 -2.59 4.99
CA ARG A 81 11.33 -1.76 3.79
C ARG A 81 10.11 -0.89 3.45
N VAL A 82 8.92 -1.51 3.46
CA VAL A 82 7.64 -0.84 3.19
C VAL A 82 7.30 0.20 4.27
N GLU A 83 7.45 -0.13 5.56
CA GLU A 83 7.22 0.83 6.66
C GLU A 83 8.13 2.06 6.51
N SER A 84 9.41 1.86 6.17
CA SER A 84 10.39 2.94 6.06
C SER A 84 10.12 3.87 4.88
N VAL A 85 9.82 3.31 3.70
CA VAL A 85 9.42 4.10 2.51
C VAL A 85 8.10 4.82 2.77
N THR A 86 7.13 4.15 3.38
CA THR A 86 5.84 4.77 3.73
C THR A 86 6.02 5.95 4.69
N GLY A 87 6.81 5.80 5.75
CA GLY A 87 7.05 6.87 6.73
C GLY A 87 7.72 8.10 6.11
N LEU A 88 8.72 7.88 5.22
CA LEU A 88 9.35 8.97 4.48
C LEU A 88 8.37 9.65 3.51
N LEU A 89 7.63 8.88 2.71
CA LEU A 89 6.63 9.42 1.79
C LEU A 89 5.57 10.22 2.56
N TRP A 90 5.12 9.72 3.71
CA TRP A 90 4.16 10.43 4.56
C TRP A 90 4.68 11.79 4.99
N LYS A 91 5.91 11.85 5.52
CA LYS A 91 6.56 13.11 5.87
C LYS A 91 6.58 14.07 4.68
N CYS A 92 7.02 13.59 3.52
CA CYS A 92 7.11 14.42 2.31
C CYS A 92 5.73 14.87 1.80
N PHE A 93 4.68 14.03 1.87
CA PHE A 93 3.31 14.39 1.49
C PHE A 93 2.75 15.48 2.40
N VAL A 94 2.98 15.38 3.71
CA VAL A 94 2.56 16.41 4.67
C VAL A 94 3.27 17.73 4.38
N SER A 95 4.57 17.71 4.10
CA SER A 95 5.35 18.91 3.77
C SER A 95 4.96 19.54 2.42
N ALA A 96 4.71 18.73 1.38
CA ALA A 96 4.35 19.22 0.04
C ALA A 96 2.96 19.87 -0.02
N SER A 97 2.15 19.67 1.01
CA SER A 97 0.73 20.05 1.04
C SER A 97 0.46 21.20 2.01
N SER A 98 1.47 22.01 2.30
CA SER A 98 1.38 23.21 3.15
C SER A 98 0.51 24.32 2.55
N LEU A 99 0.07 24.17 1.29
CA LEU A 99 -0.77 25.11 0.56
C LEU A 99 -2.29 24.83 0.73
N ASP A 100 -2.67 23.69 1.30
CA ASP A 100 -4.07 23.30 1.41
C ASP A 100 -4.77 23.82 2.67
N THR A 101 -6.06 24.14 2.52
CA THR A 101 -6.96 24.60 3.59
C THR A 101 -7.50 23.47 4.47
N CYS A 102 -7.13 22.22 4.19
CA CYS A 102 -7.64 21.05 4.90
C CYS A 102 -7.00 20.91 6.29
N GLY A 103 -7.83 20.81 7.33
CA GLY A 103 -7.37 20.83 8.73
C GLY A 103 -6.60 19.58 9.18
N ARG A 104 -6.73 18.46 8.45
CA ARG A 104 -6.07 17.20 8.80
C ARG A 104 -5.70 16.38 7.57
N LYS A 105 -4.51 15.81 7.57
CA LYS A 105 -4.05 14.84 6.57
C LYS A 105 -4.10 13.46 7.18
N VAL A 106 -4.50 12.46 6.39
CA VAL A 106 -4.51 11.06 6.84
C VAL A 106 -3.89 10.13 5.81
N LEU A 107 -3.16 9.13 6.28
CA LEU A 107 -2.63 8.06 5.44
C LEU A 107 -3.47 6.80 5.63
N ILE A 108 -3.97 6.29 4.52
CA ILE A 108 -4.68 5.02 4.41
C ILE A 108 -3.72 3.98 3.86
N GLN A 109 -3.71 2.80 4.48
CA GLN A 109 -3.01 1.63 3.94
C GLN A 109 -3.96 0.45 3.80
N LEU A 110 -3.69 -0.35 2.78
CA LEU A 110 -4.38 -1.61 2.51
C LEU A 110 -3.50 -2.77 2.97
N ALA A 111 -4.04 -3.64 3.80
CA ALA A 111 -3.40 -4.87 4.26
C ALA A 111 -4.06 -6.09 3.59
N ASP A 112 -3.27 -6.97 2.98
CA ASP A 112 -3.75 -8.28 2.52
C ASP A 112 -4.05 -9.17 3.72
N LEU A 113 -5.31 -9.61 3.82
CA LEU A 113 -5.77 -10.44 4.92
C LEU A 113 -5.42 -11.91 4.76
N ARG A 114 -5.08 -12.38 3.55
CA ARG A 114 -4.72 -13.79 3.31
C ARG A 114 -3.54 -14.24 4.16
N SER A 115 -2.48 -13.45 4.19
CA SER A 115 -1.29 -13.72 5.00
C SER A 115 -1.54 -13.64 6.51
N LYS A 116 -2.65 -13.01 6.94
CA LYS A 116 -2.99 -12.78 8.35
C LYS A 116 -4.01 -13.77 8.90
N LEU A 117 -4.85 -14.34 8.02
CA LEU A 117 -5.91 -15.29 8.31
C LEU A 117 -5.79 -16.54 7.41
N PRO A 118 -4.64 -17.24 7.39
CA PRO A 118 -4.41 -18.35 6.45
C PRO A 118 -5.39 -19.52 6.64
N SER A 119 -5.97 -19.68 7.83
CA SER A 119 -7.01 -20.68 8.13
C SER A 119 -8.33 -20.43 7.38
N LEU A 120 -8.68 -19.16 7.15
CA LEU A 120 -9.93 -18.74 6.50
C LEU A 120 -9.71 -18.32 5.03
N LEU A 121 -8.55 -17.75 4.75
CA LEU A 121 -8.24 -17.02 3.52
C LEU A 121 -7.00 -17.64 2.85
N PRO A 122 -7.16 -18.72 2.07
CA PRO A 122 -6.03 -19.31 1.36
C PRO A 122 -5.47 -18.34 0.31
N GLU A 123 -4.17 -18.45 0.00
CA GLU A 123 -3.53 -17.63 -1.03
C GLU A 123 -4.18 -17.78 -2.42
N SER A 124 -4.82 -18.93 -2.69
CA SER A 124 -5.54 -19.18 -3.94
C SER A 124 -6.92 -18.50 -4.03
N LEU A 125 -7.40 -17.89 -2.94
CA LEU A 125 -8.68 -17.19 -2.91
C LEU A 125 -8.62 -15.95 -3.81
N ILE A 126 -9.48 -15.90 -4.81
CA ILE A 126 -9.60 -14.77 -5.75
C ILE A 126 -10.65 -13.78 -5.23
N GLY A 127 -10.30 -12.49 -5.26
CA GLY A 127 -11.17 -11.38 -4.87
C GLY A 127 -10.47 -10.31 -4.04
N ASN A 128 -11.17 -9.22 -3.74
CA ASN A 128 -10.65 -8.12 -2.92
C ASN A 128 -10.83 -8.43 -1.43
N VAL A 129 -9.89 -9.18 -0.86
CA VAL A 129 -9.88 -9.52 0.57
C VAL A 129 -8.77 -8.75 1.27
N VAL A 130 -9.02 -7.45 1.42
CA VAL A 130 -8.09 -6.48 1.99
C VAL A 130 -8.75 -5.73 3.13
N PHE A 131 -7.98 -5.36 4.13
CA PHE A 131 -8.41 -4.45 5.19
C PHE A 131 -7.79 -3.09 4.97
N SER A 132 -8.62 -2.05 4.89
CA SER A 132 -8.19 -0.67 4.70
C SER A 132 -8.39 0.13 5.98
N SER A 133 -7.38 0.85 6.43
CA SER A 133 -7.48 1.68 7.62
C SER A 133 -6.62 2.93 7.54
N VAL A 134 -7.02 3.95 8.30
CA VAL A 134 -6.16 5.10 8.57
C VAL A 134 -5.07 4.64 9.52
N VAL A 135 -3.84 4.69 9.03
CA VAL A 135 -2.65 4.27 9.76
C VAL A 135 -1.86 5.44 10.34
N LEU A 136 -1.89 6.60 9.68
CA LEU A 136 -1.27 7.84 10.16
C LEU A 136 -2.24 9.01 10.00
N SER A 137 -2.10 10.00 10.88
CA SER A 137 -2.92 11.22 10.87
C SER A 137 -2.11 12.36 11.44
N THR A 138 -2.11 13.51 10.76
CA THR A 138 -1.35 14.69 11.15
C THR A 138 -2.22 15.93 10.99
N ALA A 139 -2.30 16.76 12.04
CA ALA A 139 -3.02 18.02 11.98
C ALA A 139 -2.22 19.07 11.18
N GLN A 140 -2.90 20.10 10.69
CA GLN A 140 -2.24 21.18 9.96
C GLN A 140 -1.16 21.86 10.83
N GLY A 141 0.05 21.99 10.27
CA GLY A 141 1.18 22.64 10.93
C GLY A 141 2.00 21.73 11.86
N GLU A 142 1.59 20.49 12.09
CA GLU A 142 2.39 19.52 12.84
C GLU A 142 3.54 18.97 11.99
N GLU A 143 4.72 18.88 12.60
CA GLU A 143 5.88 18.25 11.97
C GLU A 143 5.79 16.72 12.08
N VAL A 144 6.16 16.03 11.00
CA VAL A 144 6.23 14.56 10.97
C VAL A 144 7.67 14.12 11.07
N LYS A 145 7.96 13.23 12.04
CA LYS A 145 9.24 12.51 12.10
C LYS A 145 9.09 11.10 11.55
N ILE A 146 10.11 10.62 10.84
CA ILE A 146 10.04 9.34 10.13
C ILE A 146 9.97 8.18 11.14
N GLU A 147 10.77 8.23 12.20
CA GLU A 147 10.83 7.24 13.26
C GLU A 147 9.53 7.15 14.08
N GLU A 148 8.82 8.27 14.22
CA GLU A 148 7.50 8.30 14.87
C GLU A 148 6.45 7.69 13.94
N ALA A 149 6.45 8.07 12.66
CA ALA A 149 5.56 7.50 11.66
C ALA A 149 5.75 5.98 11.48
N THR A 150 6.99 5.48 11.45
CA THR A 150 7.23 4.03 11.34
C THR A 150 6.80 3.25 12.58
N ARG A 151 7.01 3.82 13.77
CA ARG A 151 6.50 3.24 15.03
C ARG A 151 4.98 3.14 15.01
N ASP A 152 4.29 4.18 14.56
CA ASP A 152 2.83 4.20 14.50
C ASP A 152 2.27 3.24 13.44
N LEU A 153 2.92 3.14 12.26
CA LEU A 153 2.60 2.13 11.25
C LEU A 153 2.70 0.70 11.82
N ARG A 154 3.78 0.43 12.55
CA ARG A 154 3.99 -0.87 13.20
C ARG A 154 2.92 -1.15 14.24
N LYS A 155 2.63 -0.18 15.11
CA LYS A 155 1.57 -0.30 16.11
C LYS A 155 0.24 -0.66 15.46
N LYS A 156 -0.14 0.01 14.37
CA LYS A 156 -1.37 -0.28 13.62
C LYS A 156 -1.41 -1.69 13.03
N ARG A 157 -0.27 -2.18 12.53
CA ARG A 157 -0.13 -3.56 12.04
C ARG A 157 -0.32 -4.57 13.18
N ASP A 158 0.25 -4.30 14.34
CA ASP A 158 0.18 -5.18 15.52
C ASP A 158 -1.21 -5.14 16.17
N ASP A 159 -1.87 -3.98 16.20
CA ASP A 159 -3.27 -3.82 16.62
C ASP A 159 -4.20 -4.68 15.74
N LEU A 160 -4.01 -4.65 14.41
CA LEU A 160 -4.77 -5.50 13.48
C LEU A 160 -4.51 -6.99 13.75
N GLN A 161 -3.25 -7.37 14.00
CA GLN A 161 -2.91 -8.75 14.31
C GLN A 161 -3.56 -9.24 15.61
N THR A 162 -3.55 -8.39 16.64
CA THR A 162 -4.17 -8.67 17.94
C THR A 162 -5.68 -8.81 17.81
N MET A 163 -6.33 -7.93 17.05
CA MET A 163 -7.77 -8.00 16.76
C MET A 163 -8.15 -9.30 16.05
N ILE A 164 -7.32 -9.74 15.09
CA ILE A 164 -7.52 -11.00 14.39
C ILE A 164 -7.39 -12.21 15.33
N GLN A 165 -6.39 -12.20 16.22
CA GLN A 165 -6.12 -13.29 17.16
C GLN A 165 -7.15 -13.39 18.29
N ALA A 166 -7.69 -12.27 18.77
CA ALA A 166 -8.70 -12.24 19.82
C ALA A 166 -10.01 -12.93 19.42
N GLU A 167 -10.25 -13.12 18.13
CA GLU A 167 -11.47 -13.70 17.57
C GLU A 167 -11.30 -15.18 17.14
N ASP A 168 -10.27 -15.85 17.70
CA ASP A 168 -9.87 -17.22 17.37
C ASP A 168 -9.58 -17.45 15.87
N GLY A 169 -9.35 -16.38 15.09
CA GLY A 169 -8.98 -16.42 13.67
C GLY A 169 -9.88 -17.26 12.74
N SER A 170 -10.96 -17.85 13.25
CA SER A 170 -11.76 -18.91 12.64
C SER A 170 -13.26 -18.65 12.81
N SER A 171 -13.62 -17.58 13.52
CA SER A 171 -15.00 -17.11 13.61
C SER A 171 -15.48 -16.63 12.25
N SER A 172 -16.61 -17.17 11.78
CA SER A 172 -17.27 -16.75 10.53
C SER A 172 -17.71 -15.28 10.54
N MET A 173 -17.67 -14.61 11.70
CA MET A 173 -18.03 -13.20 11.85
C MET A 173 -16.87 -12.22 11.68
N ILE A 174 -15.61 -12.68 11.61
CA ILE A 174 -14.45 -11.78 11.55
C ILE A 174 -14.50 -10.85 10.34
N GLY A 175 -14.97 -11.35 9.19
CA GLY A 175 -15.13 -10.57 7.97
C GLY A 175 -16.12 -9.41 8.15
N SER A 176 -17.31 -9.67 8.69
CA SER A 176 -18.31 -8.64 8.99
C SER A 176 -17.81 -7.61 10.01
N LYS A 177 -17.06 -8.03 11.04
CA LYS A 177 -16.46 -7.11 12.02
C LYS A 177 -15.43 -6.18 11.38
N LEU A 178 -14.51 -6.74 10.58
CA LEU A 178 -13.52 -5.96 9.86
C LEU A 178 -14.18 -5.00 8.86
N ALA A 179 -15.22 -5.45 8.14
CA ALA A 179 -15.99 -4.61 7.24
C ALA A 179 -16.65 -3.45 7.99
N ASN A 180 -17.33 -3.71 9.11
CA ASN A 180 -17.95 -2.68 9.95
C ASN A 180 -16.93 -1.68 10.51
N LEU A 181 -15.74 -2.14 10.89
CA LEU A 181 -14.67 -1.27 11.34
C LEU A 181 -14.15 -0.36 10.23
N MET A 182 -13.93 -0.90 9.02
CA MET A 182 -13.56 -0.09 7.85
C MET A 182 -14.63 0.97 7.58
N LEU A 183 -15.89 0.57 7.53
CA LEU A 183 -17.02 1.47 7.29
C LEU A 183 -17.12 2.57 8.35
N THR A 184 -16.99 2.22 9.64
CA THR A 184 -17.04 3.18 10.75
C THR A 184 -15.90 4.19 10.65
N ASN A 185 -14.70 3.75 10.26
CA ASN A 185 -13.56 4.65 10.08
C ASN A 185 -13.79 5.60 8.90
N TYR A 186 -14.27 5.10 7.76
CA TYR A 186 -14.57 5.94 6.60
C TYR A 186 -15.73 6.91 6.85
N ALA A 187 -16.75 6.52 7.60
CA ALA A 187 -17.87 7.40 7.96
C ALA A 187 -17.44 8.59 8.84
N ARG A 188 -16.29 8.50 9.52
CA ARG A 188 -15.69 9.58 10.31
C ARG A 188 -14.80 10.51 9.48
N MET A 189 -14.56 10.19 8.21
CA MET A 189 -13.78 10.99 7.29
C MET A 189 -14.68 11.86 6.42
N SER A 190 -14.18 13.03 6.04
CA SER A 190 -14.83 13.93 5.08
C SER A 190 -13.76 14.61 4.23
N TYR A 191 -13.96 14.69 2.92
CA TYR A 191 -13.06 15.39 2.00
C TYR A 191 -12.99 16.91 2.21
N GLU A 192 -13.87 17.47 3.06
CA GLU A 192 -13.80 18.88 3.47
C GLU A 192 -12.78 19.11 4.59
N THR A 193 -12.64 18.14 5.49
CA THR A 193 -11.83 18.27 6.73
C THR A 193 -10.63 17.33 6.78
N HIS A 194 -10.60 16.33 5.90
CA HIS A 194 -9.54 15.35 5.77
C HIS A 194 -9.02 15.31 4.33
N GLU A 195 -7.71 15.27 4.22
CA GLU A 195 -7.01 15.07 2.96
C GLU A 195 -6.41 13.66 2.96
N PRO A 196 -7.08 12.68 2.32
CA PRO A 196 -6.62 11.31 2.33
C PRO A 196 -5.47 11.10 1.34
N TYR A 197 -4.45 10.41 1.83
CA TYR A 197 -3.38 9.79 1.05
C TYR A 197 -3.51 8.29 1.15
N THR A 198 -3.22 7.56 0.08
CA THR A 198 -3.24 6.10 0.07
C THR A 198 -1.85 5.55 -0.27
N VAL A 199 -1.38 4.58 0.52
CA VAL A 199 -0.19 3.78 0.15
C VAL A 199 -0.62 2.33 0.03
N SER A 200 -0.33 1.74 -1.12
CA SER A 200 -0.57 0.33 -1.39
C SER A 200 0.75 -0.33 -1.84
N SER A 201 0.91 -1.61 -1.50
CA SER A 201 2.15 -2.33 -1.75
C SER A 201 1.89 -3.62 -2.49
N TRP A 202 2.64 -3.82 -3.58
CA TRP A 202 2.80 -5.07 -4.30
C TRP A 202 4.15 -5.74 -3.99
N CYS A 203 4.86 -5.26 -2.96
CA CYS A 203 6.09 -5.89 -2.51
C CYS A 203 5.78 -7.32 -2.02
N LYS A 204 6.72 -8.24 -2.24
CA LYS A 204 6.64 -9.69 -1.99
C LYS A 204 5.62 -10.43 -2.85
N LEU A 205 4.96 -9.78 -3.80
CA LEU A 205 4.23 -10.51 -4.84
C LEU A 205 5.24 -11.10 -5.84
N PRO A 206 5.12 -12.39 -6.23
CA PRO A 206 6.05 -13.08 -7.12
C PRO A 206 5.89 -12.66 -8.59
N LEU A 207 5.80 -11.35 -8.86
CA LEU A 207 5.60 -10.82 -10.20
C LEU A 207 6.85 -10.96 -11.08
N TYR A 208 8.05 -10.86 -10.51
CA TYR A 208 9.31 -11.11 -11.22
C TYR A 208 9.60 -12.60 -11.47
N GLU A 209 8.81 -13.51 -10.90
CA GLU A 209 8.93 -14.96 -11.11
C GLU A 209 8.06 -15.45 -12.30
N ALA A 210 7.27 -14.56 -12.90
CA ALA A 210 6.32 -14.89 -13.96
C ALA A 210 7.02 -15.13 -15.32
N SER A 211 7.59 -16.32 -15.51
CA SER A 211 8.22 -16.73 -16.77
C SER A 211 7.23 -17.42 -17.71
N PHE A 212 7.08 -16.97 -18.94
CA PHE A 212 6.20 -17.62 -19.93
C PHE A 212 6.91 -18.66 -20.81
N GLY A 213 8.16 -19.01 -20.45
CA GLY A 213 9.00 -19.94 -21.21
C GLY A 213 10.15 -19.27 -21.98
N TRP A 214 10.20 -17.94 -22.02
CA TRP A 214 11.26 -17.16 -22.68
C TRP A 214 12.02 -16.23 -21.72
N GLY A 215 12.02 -16.55 -20.43
CA GLY A 215 12.72 -15.79 -19.39
C GLY A 215 11.79 -15.02 -18.45
N TYR A 216 12.40 -14.31 -17.50
CA TYR A 216 11.71 -13.57 -16.44
C TYR A 216 11.53 -12.09 -16.79
N PRO A 217 10.53 -11.41 -16.22
CA PRO A 217 10.35 -9.97 -16.41
C PRO A 217 11.63 -9.19 -16.06
N VAL A 218 12.02 -8.30 -16.95
CA VAL A 218 13.13 -7.36 -16.68
C VAL A 218 12.67 -6.25 -15.74
N TRP A 219 11.41 -5.83 -15.85
CA TRP A 219 10.84 -4.74 -15.06
C TRP A 219 9.34 -4.96 -14.88
N VAL A 220 8.86 -4.76 -13.66
CA VAL A 220 7.44 -4.83 -13.31
C VAL A 220 6.98 -3.42 -12.94
N VAL A 221 5.92 -2.95 -13.60
CA VAL A 221 5.38 -1.61 -13.44
C VAL A 221 3.95 -1.70 -12.90
N GLY A 222 3.63 -0.85 -11.93
CA GLY A 222 2.26 -0.63 -11.48
C GLY A 222 1.81 0.72 -11.98
N ASN A 223 0.84 0.73 -12.88
CA ASN A 223 0.14 1.97 -13.21
C ASN A 223 -0.97 2.18 -12.17
N VAL A 224 -1.03 3.36 -11.59
CA VAL A 224 -2.20 3.79 -10.83
C VAL A 224 -3.06 4.58 -11.80
N ALA A 225 -4.31 4.17 -11.99
CA ALA A 225 -5.21 4.95 -12.84
C ALA A 225 -5.20 6.42 -12.34
N PRO A 226 -4.96 7.41 -13.22
CA PRO A 226 -4.86 8.83 -12.84
C PRO A 226 -6.09 9.38 -12.13
N THR A 227 -7.21 8.64 -12.16
CA THR A 227 -8.45 8.93 -11.43
C THR A 227 -8.30 8.78 -9.91
N PHE A 228 -7.26 8.10 -9.42
CA PHE A 228 -6.95 8.03 -8.00
C PHE A 228 -5.82 9.01 -7.69
N GLU A 229 -6.14 10.04 -6.93
CA GLU A 229 -5.17 11.04 -6.47
C GLU A 229 -4.55 10.67 -5.13
N ASN A 230 -3.45 11.34 -4.79
CA ASN A 230 -2.79 11.21 -3.49
C ASN A 230 -2.42 9.76 -3.15
N ILE A 231 -1.95 9.01 -4.14
CA ILE A 231 -1.70 7.57 -4.01
C ILE A 231 -0.27 7.21 -4.38
N ALA A 232 0.33 6.33 -3.58
CA ALA A 232 1.61 5.70 -3.90
C ALA A 232 1.45 4.17 -3.98
N MET A 233 1.96 3.60 -5.07
CA MET A 233 2.13 2.16 -5.24
C MET A 233 3.59 1.78 -5.03
N LEU A 234 3.85 0.88 -4.09
CA LEU A 234 5.19 0.37 -3.79
C LEU A 234 5.38 -1.01 -4.43
N ILE A 235 6.42 -1.16 -5.23
CA ILE A 235 6.75 -2.41 -5.94
C ILE A 235 8.20 -2.75 -5.64
N ASP A 236 8.52 -4.03 -5.45
CA ASP A 236 9.93 -4.43 -5.32
C ASP A 236 10.70 -4.10 -6.61
N SER A 237 11.96 -3.71 -6.48
CA SER A 237 12.88 -3.75 -7.61
C SER A 237 13.21 -5.21 -7.97
N LYS A 238 13.73 -5.42 -9.19
CA LYS A 238 14.09 -6.75 -9.71
C LYS A 238 15.01 -7.55 -8.77
N ASP A 239 15.90 -6.88 -8.05
CA ASP A 239 16.82 -7.49 -7.10
C ASP A 239 16.15 -7.94 -5.78
N GLY A 240 14.87 -7.62 -5.56
CA GLY A 240 14.12 -7.92 -4.33
C GLY A 240 14.56 -7.13 -3.10
N HIS A 241 15.54 -6.24 -3.23
CA HIS A 241 16.14 -5.49 -2.12
C HIS A 241 15.72 -4.03 -2.10
N GLY A 242 15.61 -3.37 -3.26
CA GLY A 242 15.07 -2.01 -3.40
C GLY A 242 13.55 -1.95 -3.52
N ILE A 243 13.01 -0.72 -3.62
CA ILE A 243 11.59 -0.44 -3.84
C ILE A 243 11.45 0.66 -4.90
N GLU A 244 10.55 0.47 -5.86
CA GLU A 244 10.07 1.52 -6.76
C GLU A 244 8.70 2.02 -6.26
N ALA A 245 8.62 3.33 -5.99
CA ALA A 245 7.40 4.00 -5.60
C ALA A 245 6.84 4.78 -6.79
N PHE A 246 5.67 4.36 -7.28
CA PHE A 246 4.89 5.08 -8.29
C PHE A 246 3.89 5.98 -7.57
N VAL A 247 4.18 7.28 -7.53
CA VAL A 247 3.42 8.28 -6.77
C VAL A 247 2.59 9.09 -7.74
N THR A 248 1.28 9.18 -7.49
CA THR A 248 0.33 9.98 -8.26
C THR A 248 -0.21 11.12 -7.40
N LEU A 249 0.05 12.35 -7.82
CA LEU A 249 -0.35 13.57 -7.12
C LEU A 249 -0.80 14.64 -8.12
N PRO A 250 -1.59 15.63 -7.67
CA PRO A 250 -1.78 16.88 -8.40
C PRO A 250 -0.43 17.50 -8.77
N GLU A 251 -0.34 18.10 -9.97
CA GLU A 251 0.92 18.63 -10.52
C GLU A 251 1.67 19.56 -9.55
N GLU A 252 0.96 20.45 -8.85
CA GLU A 252 1.55 21.40 -7.90
C GLU A 252 2.25 20.70 -6.72
N LYS A 253 1.61 19.66 -6.16
CA LYS A 253 2.18 18.84 -5.08
C LYS A 253 3.32 17.98 -5.58
N MET A 254 3.19 17.44 -6.79
CA MET A 254 4.25 16.65 -7.40
C MET A 254 5.51 17.49 -7.61
N SER A 255 5.38 18.74 -8.09
CA SER A 255 6.52 19.66 -8.25
C SER A 255 7.28 19.88 -6.93
N SER A 256 6.55 20.01 -5.82
CA SER A 256 7.16 20.13 -4.48
C SER A 256 7.84 18.83 -4.04
N LEU A 257 7.23 17.68 -4.35
CA LEU A 257 7.78 16.36 -4.01
C LEU A 257 9.05 16.04 -4.80
N GLU A 258 9.09 16.36 -6.10
CA GLU A 258 10.24 16.13 -6.99
C GLU A 258 11.50 16.89 -6.54
N GLN A 259 11.33 18.00 -5.81
CA GLN A 259 12.41 18.84 -5.28
C GLN A 259 12.71 18.59 -3.79
N ASN A 260 11.99 17.65 -3.15
CA ASN A 260 12.12 17.41 -1.73
C ASN A 260 13.48 16.75 -1.40
N SER A 261 14.37 17.51 -0.76
CA SER A 261 15.74 17.06 -0.45
C SER A 261 15.79 15.85 0.49
N GLU A 262 14.83 15.71 1.41
CA GLU A 262 14.75 14.53 2.28
C GLU A 262 14.38 13.26 1.50
N LEU A 263 13.48 13.36 0.51
CA LEU A 263 13.14 12.25 -0.37
C LEU A 263 14.32 11.89 -1.27
N LEU A 264 14.92 12.90 -1.92
CA LEU A 264 16.03 12.71 -2.85
C LEU A 264 17.31 12.21 -2.18
N ALA A 265 17.45 12.36 -0.86
CA ALA A 265 18.54 11.75 -0.11
C ALA A 265 18.52 10.21 -0.15
N PHE A 266 17.34 9.60 -0.35
CA PHE A 266 17.14 8.15 -0.34
C PHE A 266 16.60 7.57 -1.66
N ALA A 267 16.01 8.40 -2.52
CA ALA A 267 15.42 7.97 -3.78
C ALA A 267 15.97 8.74 -4.98
N SER A 268 16.11 8.04 -6.11
CA SER A 268 16.36 8.67 -7.41
C SER A 268 15.06 8.87 -8.16
N LEU A 269 14.86 10.07 -8.72
CA LEU A 269 13.71 10.38 -9.56
C LEU A 269 13.89 9.77 -10.96
N ASN A 270 13.03 8.82 -11.30
CA ASN A 270 12.91 8.16 -12.59
C ASN A 270 14.24 7.81 -13.30
N PRO A 271 15.19 7.10 -12.65
CA PRO A 271 16.45 6.68 -13.28
C PRO A 271 16.21 5.68 -14.43
N CYS A 272 17.13 5.54 -15.38
CA CYS A 272 16.97 4.55 -16.46
C CYS A 272 16.73 3.13 -15.92
N VAL A 273 15.87 2.36 -16.57
CA VAL A 273 15.67 0.94 -16.30
C VAL A 273 16.88 0.20 -16.87
N LEU A 274 17.66 -0.46 -16.03
CA LEU A 274 18.77 -1.31 -16.46
C LEU A 274 18.16 -2.64 -16.94
N VAL A 275 18.25 -2.88 -18.25
CA VAL A 275 17.75 -4.08 -18.94
C VAL A 275 18.82 -5.16 -18.96
#